data_AF-C1MLL3-F1
#
_entry.id   AF-C1MLL3-F1
#
_cell.length_a   1.000
_cell.length_b   1.000
_cell.length_c   1.000
_cell.angle_alpha   90.00
_cell.angle_beta   90.00
_cell.angle_gamma   90.00
#
_symmetry.space_group_name_H-M   'P 1'
#
loop_
_entity.id
_entity.type
_entity.pdbx_description
1 polymer ?
#
loop_
_entity_poly.entity_id
_entity_poly.type
_entity_poly.pdbx_seq_one_letter_code
_entity_poly.pdbx_strand_id
1 'polypeptide(L)'
;REPCPHRIFDDIGGAFAMGVVGGGAVNLLKGFYNSPKGHVIAGGFEAVRREAPKIGGSFAVWGGLFSAFDCTLVALRRKEDHWNPIISGALTGGTLQLRYGLSSAGRSAAFGGFLLAVIEGISIMLTRVTAPPPPVPQPVDLHTGPAANMPTPPVTVNESASTEGLMHASSDDNIQKRSGFWSEKLGGGGKERDKQHRQFVDPETK
;
A
#
# COMPACT_ATOMS: atom_id res chain seq x y z
N ARG A 1 9.45 -15.18 -4.65
CA ARG A 1 8.53 -14.81 -3.53
C ARG A 1 8.98 -15.58 -2.30
N GLU A 2 9.22 -14.88 -1.20
CA GLU A 2 9.48 -15.46 0.13
C GLU A 2 8.30 -16.37 0.57
N PRO A 3 8.55 -17.50 1.26
CA PRO A 3 7.50 -18.41 1.72
C PRO A 3 6.63 -17.78 2.83
N CYS A 4 5.31 -18.03 2.78
CA CYS A 4 4.42 -17.74 3.91
C CYS A 4 4.86 -18.57 5.14
N PRO A 5 4.96 -18.00 6.35
CA PRO A 5 4.37 -16.73 6.81
C PRO A 5 5.33 -15.54 6.90
N HIS A 6 6.63 -15.69 6.60
CA HIS A 6 7.63 -14.62 6.79
C HIS A 6 7.29 -13.34 6.02
N ARG A 7 6.82 -13.53 4.78
CA ARG A 7 6.35 -12.45 3.89
C ARG A 7 5.32 -11.50 4.54
N ILE A 8 4.47 -11.99 5.45
CA ILE A 8 3.46 -11.15 6.10
C ILE A 8 4.13 -10.10 6.98
N PHE A 9 5.18 -10.47 7.71
CA PHE A 9 5.89 -9.54 8.59
C PHE A 9 6.67 -8.50 7.79
N ASP A 10 7.29 -8.92 6.68
CA ASP A 10 8.01 -8.01 5.79
C ASP A 10 7.05 -7.02 5.12
N ASP A 11 5.89 -7.48 4.64
CA ASP A 11 4.86 -6.63 4.03
C ASP A 11 4.25 -5.65 5.06
N ILE A 12 4.02 -6.08 6.31
CA ILE A 12 3.58 -5.21 7.41
C ILE A 12 4.63 -4.12 7.70
N GLY A 13 5.89 -4.53 7.82
CA GLY A 13 7.00 -3.63 8.14
C GLY A 13 7.25 -2.61 7.02
N GLY A 14 7.27 -3.07 5.77
CA GLY A 14 7.42 -2.24 4.58
C GLY A 14 6.27 -1.24 4.46
N ALA A 15 5.02 -1.70 4.59
CA ALA A 15 3.86 -0.82 4.54
C ALA A 15 3.84 0.20 5.70
N PHE A 16 4.22 -0.21 6.91
CA PHE A 16 4.36 0.69 8.05
C PHE A 16 5.40 1.78 7.77
N ALA A 17 6.59 1.38 7.30
CA ALA A 17 7.68 2.31 7.00
C ALA A 17 7.26 3.31 5.91
N MET A 18 6.65 2.84 4.83
CA MET A 18 6.13 3.70 3.75
C MET A 18 5.06 4.67 4.27
N GLY A 19 4.16 4.21 5.15
CA GLY A 19 3.15 5.07 5.76
C GLY A 19 3.71 6.10 6.74
N VAL A 20 4.73 5.75 7.53
CA VAL A 20 5.40 6.68 8.46
C VAL A 20 6.21 7.72 7.68
N VAL A 21 6.97 7.32 6.67
CA VAL A 21 7.78 8.24 5.87
C VAL A 21 6.90 9.16 5.03
N GLY A 22 5.95 8.61 4.26
CA GLY A 22 5.05 9.40 3.43
C GLY A 22 4.09 10.26 4.26
N GLY A 23 3.45 9.67 5.27
CA GLY A 23 2.56 10.39 6.17
C GLY A 23 3.28 11.44 7.01
N GLY A 24 4.49 11.12 7.47
CA GLY A 24 5.36 12.05 8.19
C GLY A 24 5.74 13.24 7.34
N ALA A 25 6.23 13.04 6.11
CA ALA A 25 6.60 14.13 5.22
C ALA A 25 5.44 15.09 4.95
N VAL A 26 4.26 14.56 4.58
CA VAL A 26 3.08 15.40 4.29
C VAL A 26 2.61 16.16 5.53
N ASN A 27 2.58 15.52 6.70
CA ASN A 27 2.16 16.18 7.93
C ASN A 27 3.22 17.13 8.51
N LEU A 28 4.49 16.92 8.20
CA LEU A 28 5.57 17.85 8.53
C LEU A 28 5.38 19.16 7.78
N LEU A 29 5.20 19.08 6.46
CA LEU A 29 4.94 20.25 5.62
C LEU A 29 3.65 20.94 6.07
N LYS A 30 2.56 20.18 6.22
CA LYS A 30 1.28 20.72 6.69
C LYS A 30 1.39 21.36 8.07
N GLY A 31 2.17 20.77 8.97
CA GLY A 31 2.45 21.30 10.30
C GLY A 31 3.23 22.60 10.24
N PHE A 32 4.23 22.72 9.36
CA PHE A 32 4.96 23.97 9.15
C PHE A 32 4.06 25.08 8.60
N TYR A 33 3.19 24.79 7.63
CA TYR A 33 2.31 25.82 7.05
C TYR A 33 1.17 26.26 7.97
N ASN A 34 0.66 25.36 8.81
CA ASN A 34 -0.53 25.63 9.63
C ASN A 34 -0.20 26.02 11.08
N SER A 35 1.08 26.18 11.43
CA SER A 35 1.53 26.53 12.78
C SER A 35 1.59 28.04 13.02
N PRO A 36 1.33 28.50 14.26
CA PRO A 36 1.49 29.90 14.62
C PRO A 36 2.95 30.36 14.52
N LYS A 37 3.15 31.63 14.17
CA LYS A 37 4.47 32.25 14.02
C LYS A 37 5.28 32.08 15.32
N GLY A 38 6.54 31.67 15.20
CA GLY A 38 7.44 31.42 16.34
C GLY A 38 7.45 29.97 16.87
N HIS A 39 6.47 29.13 16.52
CA HIS A 39 6.42 27.71 16.92
C HIS A 39 6.38 26.77 15.70
N VAL A 40 6.76 27.26 14.53
CA VAL A 40 6.63 26.53 13.25
C VAL A 40 7.34 25.18 13.32
N ILE A 41 8.59 25.16 13.78
CA ILE A 41 9.38 23.92 13.86
C ILE A 41 8.76 22.93 14.86
N ALA A 42 8.40 23.40 16.05
CA ALA A 42 7.77 22.59 17.08
C ALA A 42 6.41 22.03 16.63
N GLY A 43 5.58 22.84 15.96
CA GLY A 43 4.29 22.41 15.44
C GLY A 43 4.39 21.43 14.27
N GLY A 44 5.42 21.54 13.43
CA GLY A 44 5.74 20.53 12.43
C GLY A 44 6.11 19.18 13.03
N PHE A 45 7.04 19.16 14.00
CA PHE A 45 7.42 17.92 14.68
C PHE A 45 6.28 17.30 15.49
N GLU A 46 5.47 18.13 16.15
CA GLU A 46 4.28 17.65 16.87
C GLU A 46 3.24 17.03 15.93
N ALA A 47 3.04 17.64 14.75
CA ALA A 47 2.17 17.07 13.72
C ALA A 47 2.67 15.71 13.22
N VAL A 48 3.98 15.57 12.98
CA VAL A 48 4.59 14.28 12.60
C VAL A 48 4.41 13.25 13.70
N ARG A 49 4.75 13.60 14.94
CA ARG A 49 4.67 12.68 16.08
C ARG A 49 3.26 12.15 16.29
N ARG A 50 2.24 13.00 16.08
CA ARG A 50 0.84 12.62 16.23
C ARG A 50 0.31 11.79 15.07
N GLU A 51 0.63 12.15 13.84
CA GLU A 51 -0.02 11.59 12.64
C GLU A 51 0.77 10.48 11.94
N ALA A 52 2.10 10.53 11.94
CA ALA A 52 2.93 9.52 11.27
C ALA A 52 2.66 8.08 11.75
N PRO A 53 2.60 7.77 13.07
CA PRO A 53 2.30 6.41 13.51
C PRO A 53 0.85 5.99 13.23
N LYS A 54 -0.10 6.94 13.18
CA LYS A 54 -1.51 6.64 12.83
C LYS A 54 -1.65 6.24 11.37
N ILE A 55 -0.96 6.97 10.48
CA ILE A 55 -0.94 6.68 9.04
C ILE A 55 -0.17 5.38 8.81
N GLY A 56 1.03 5.26 9.38
CA GLY A 56 1.85 4.04 9.33
C GLY A 56 1.09 2.80 9.79
N GLY A 57 0.40 2.87 10.92
CA GLY A 57 -0.41 1.77 11.43
C GLY A 57 -1.57 1.39 10.50
N SER A 58 -2.20 2.38 9.84
CA SER A 58 -3.26 2.11 8.87
C SER A 58 -2.73 1.39 7.63
N PHE A 59 -1.55 1.79 7.12
CA PHE A 59 -0.88 1.10 6.02
C PHE A 59 -0.42 -0.30 6.42
N ALA A 60 0.10 -0.47 7.64
CA ALA A 60 0.51 -1.77 8.18
C ALA A 60 -0.66 -2.76 8.24
N VAL A 61 -1.84 -2.32 8.72
CA VAL A 61 -3.04 -3.16 8.75
C VAL A 61 -3.51 -3.52 7.34
N TRP A 62 -3.48 -2.55 6.41
CA TRP A 62 -3.86 -2.80 5.03
C TRP A 62 -2.91 -3.81 4.35
N GLY A 63 -1.60 -3.60 4.45
CA GLY A 63 -0.58 -4.47 3.86
C GLY A 63 -0.57 -5.87 4.50
N GLY A 64 -0.64 -5.95 5.83
CA GLY A 64 -0.68 -7.22 6.54
C GLY A 64 -1.93 -8.04 6.23
N LEU A 65 -3.08 -7.39 6.11
CA LEU A 65 -4.32 -8.08 5.76
C LEU A 65 -4.33 -8.56 4.31
N PHE A 66 -3.79 -7.75 3.40
CA PHE A 66 -3.58 -8.14 2.01
C PHE A 66 -2.71 -9.40 1.89
N SER A 67 -1.57 -9.42 2.57
CA SER A 67 -0.63 -10.55 2.55
C SER A 67 -1.18 -11.77 3.28
N ALA A 68 -1.93 -11.59 4.36
CA ALA A 68 -2.63 -12.68 5.04
C ALA A 68 -3.67 -13.35 4.13
N PHE A 69 -4.47 -12.56 3.40
CA PHE A 69 -5.43 -13.12 2.44
C PHE A 69 -4.74 -13.77 1.24
N ASP A 70 -3.68 -13.18 0.69
CA ASP A 70 -2.89 -13.77 -0.40
C ASP A 70 -2.28 -15.12 0.03
N CYS A 71 -1.61 -15.16 1.18
CA CYS A 71 -1.09 -16.40 1.75
C CYS A 71 -2.18 -17.45 2.03
N THR A 72 -3.37 -17.04 2.49
CA THR A 72 -4.50 -17.95 2.73
C THR A 72 -5.04 -18.53 1.41
N LEU A 73 -5.16 -17.71 0.36
CA LEU A 73 -5.61 -18.16 -0.96
C LEU A 73 -4.62 -19.13 -1.60
N VAL A 74 -3.31 -18.85 -1.49
CA VAL A 74 -2.26 -19.76 -1.96
C VAL A 74 -2.29 -21.07 -1.17
N ALA A 75 -2.44 -21.02 0.16
CA ALA A 75 -2.53 -22.21 0.99
C ALA A 75 -3.74 -23.10 0.64
N LEU A 76 -4.89 -22.48 0.33
CA LEU A 76 -6.12 -23.21 0.00
C LEU A 76 -6.11 -23.78 -1.42
N ARG A 77 -5.67 -22.98 -2.41
CA ARG A 77 -5.75 -23.35 -3.83
C ARG A 77 -4.49 -24.00 -4.38
N ARG A 78 -3.35 -23.90 -3.69
CA ARG A 78 -2.01 -24.34 -4.12
C ARG A 78 -1.66 -23.89 -5.55
N LYS A 79 -2.22 -22.77 -5.97
CA LYS A 79 -2.00 -22.14 -7.27
C LYS A 79 -1.76 -20.66 -7.04
N GLU A 80 -0.77 -20.15 -7.76
CA GLU A 80 -0.44 -18.73 -7.79
C GLU A 80 -0.95 -18.15 -9.11
N ASP A 81 -2.21 -17.70 -9.09
CA ASP A 81 -2.85 -17.07 -10.25
C ASP A 81 -2.94 -15.55 -10.04
N HIS A 82 -3.00 -14.77 -11.11
CA HIS A 82 -3.25 -13.31 -11.08
C HIS A 82 -4.58 -12.93 -10.39
N TRP A 83 -5.46 -13.90 -10.17
CA TRP A 83 -6.68 -13.73 -9.40
C TRP A 83 -6.45 -13.62 -7.89
N ASN A 84 -5.33 -14.12 -7.36
CA ASN A 84 -5.05 -14.06 -5.92
C ASN A 84 -4.91 -12.60 -5.44
N PRO A 85 -4.09 -11.73 -6.07
CA PRO A 85 -4.02 -10.31 -5.72
C PRO A 85 -5.38 -9.59 -5.84
N ILE A 86 -6.17 -9.87 -6.88
CA ILE A 86 -7.47 -9.21 -7.08
C ILE A 86 -8.44 -9.57 -5.95
N ILE A 87 -8.53 -10.86 -5.63
CA ILE A 87 -9.43 -11.36 -4.58
C ILE A 87 -8.94 -10.93 -3.20
N SER A 88 -7.63 -10.98 -2.92
CA SER A 88 -7.08 -10.51 -1.64
C SER A 88 -7.27 -9.01 -1.45
N GLY A 89 -7.19 -8.19 -2.51
CA GLY A 89 -7.56 -6.77 -2.46
C GLY A 89 -9.03 -6.53 -2.16
N ALA A 90 -9.92 -7.28 -2.81
CA ALA A 90 -11.35 -7.20 -2.53
C ALA A 90 -11.68 -7.63 -1.10
N LEU A 91 -11.06 -8.71 -0.62
CA LEU A 91 -11.22 -9.19 0.76
C LEU A 91 -10.66 -8.18 1.77
N THR A 92 -9.50 -7.59 1.50
CA THR A 92 -8.89 -6.56 2.36
C THR A 92 -9.80 -5.33 2.46
N GLY A 93 -10.21 -4.79 1.31
CA GLY A 93 -11.10 -3.63 1.25
C GLY A 93 -12.46 -3.89 1.90
N GLY A 94 -13.04 -5.07 1.68
CA GLY A 94 -14.28 -5.48 2.32
C GLY A 94 -14.14 -5.58 3.83
N THR A 95 -13.10 -6.28 4.30
CA THR A 95 -12.88 -6.58 5.72
C THR A 95 -12.66 -5.31 6.55
N LEU A 96 -11.89 -4.34 6.06
CA LEU A 96 -11.71 -3.06 6.75
C LEU A 96 -13.03 -2.29 6.94
N GLN A 97 -13.98 -2.47 6.01
CA GLN A 97 -15.27 -1.79 6.06
C GLN A 97 -16.41 -2.58 6.69
N LEU A 98 -16.21 -3.86 7.05
CA LEU A 98 -17.25 -4.70 7.66
C LEU A 98 -17.87 -4.05 8.89
N ARG A 99 -17.07 -3.37 9.72
CA ARG A 99 -17.53 -2.67 10.93
C ARG A 99 -18.44 -1.47 10.66
N TYR A 100 -18.47 -0.97 9.43
CA TYR A 100 -19.33 0.14 9.00
C TYR A 100 -20.58 -0.33 8.23
N GLY A 101 -20.79 -1.65 8.14
CA GLY A 101 -21.96 -2.28 7.52
C GLY A 101 -21.68 -2.92 6.16
N LEU A 102 -22.51 -3.90 5.79
CA LEU A 102 -22.32 -4.73 4.59
C LEU A 102 -22.32 -3.92 3.28
N SER A 103 -23.17 -2.90 3.16
CA SER A 103 -23.22 -2.04 1.97
C SER A 103 -21.95 -1.22 1.80
N SER A 104 -21.31 -0.80 2.89
CA SER A 104 -20.02 -0.12 2.84
C SER A 104 -18.90 -1.11 2.50
N ALA A 105 -18.94 -2.31 3.08
CA ALA A 105 -17.98 -3.38 2.80
C ALA A 105 -18.00 -3.80 1.32
N GLY A 106 -19.18 -3.99 0.72
CA GLY A 106 -19.31 -4.34 -0.70
C GLY A 106 -18.71 -3.28 -1.62
N ARG A 107 -18.92 -1.99 -1.32
CA ARG A 107 -18.34 -0.88 -2.09
C ARG A 107 -16.83 -0.80 -1.96
N SER A 108 -16.29 -0.96 -0.75
CA SER A 108 -14.83 -0.98 -0.54
C SER A 108 -14.18 -2.21 -1.16
N ALA A 109 -14.83 -3.38 -1.11
CA ALA A 109 -14.35 -4.59 -1.76
C ALA A 109 -14.29 -4.42 -3.29
N ALA A 110 -15.32 -3.85 -3.90
CA ALA A 110 -15.34 -3.57 -5.33
C ALA A 110 -14.21 -2.61 -5.74
N PHE A 111 -13.99 -1.54 -4.97
CA PHE A 111 -12.91 -0.60 -5.22
C PHE A 111 -11.52 -1.25 -5.05
N GLY A 112 -11.32 -2.01 -3.97
CA GLY A 112 -10.05 -2.71 -3.69
C GLY A 112 -9.71 -3.75 -4.76
N GLY A 113 -10.69 -4.56 -5.18
CA GLY A 113 -10.52 -5.52 -6.26
C GLY A 113 -10.26 -4.86 -7.62
N PHE A 114 -10.97 -3.78 -7.93
CA PHE A 114 -10.77 -3.03 -9.17
C PHE A 114 -9.37 -2.42 -9.27
N LEU A 115 -8.89 -1.78 -8.19
CA LEU A 115 -7.54 -1.19 -8.18
C LEU A 115 -6.45 -2.22 -8.45
N LEU A 116 -6.52 -3.38 -7.79
CA LEU A 116 -5.52 -4.42 -7.99
C LEU A 116 -5.68 -5.15 -9.33
N ALA A 117 -6.89 -5.25 -9.89
CA ALA A 117 -7.10 -5.75 -11.24
C ALA A 117 -6.42 -4.86 -12.29
N VAL A 118 -6.47 -3.54 -12.11
CA VAL A 118 -5.75 -2.59 -12.98
C VAL A 118 -4.24 -2.76 -12.83
N ILE A 119 -3.74 -2.85 -11.59
CA ILE A 119 -2.30 -2.99 -11.33
C ILE A 119 -1.74 -4.30 -11.91
N GLU A 120 -2.42 -5.43 -11.70
CA GLU A 120 -2.05 -6.71 -12.31
C GLU A 120 -2.16 -6.66 -13.85
N GLY A 121 -3.20 -6.01 -14.38
CA GLY A 121 -3.36 -5.82 -15.82
C GLY A 121 -2.18 -5.07 -16.46
N ILE A 122 -1.71 -4.01 -15.80
CA ILE A 122 -0.52 -3.25 -16.23
C ILE A 122 0.74 -4.10 -16.10
N SER A 123 0.91 -4.85 -15.00
CA SER A 123 2.05 -5.74 -14.78
C SER A 123 2.18 -6.80 -15.90
N ILE A 124 1.07 -7.42 -16.29
CA ILE A 124 1.04 -8.38 -17.40
C ILE A 124 1.41 -7.69 -18.72
N MET A 125 0.85 -6.50 -18.99
CA MET A 125 1.17 -5.75 -20.22
C MET A 125 2.65 -5.40 -20.30
N LEU A 126 3.24 -4.89 -19.22
CA LEU A 126 4.66 -4.55 -19.16
C LEU A 126 5.52 -5.79 -19.42
N THR A 127 5.21 -6.91 -18.76
CA THR A 127 5.93 -8.17 -18.94
C THR A 127 5.87 -8.67 -20.39
N ARG A 128 4.74 -8.49 -21.07
CA ARG A 128 4.58 -8.89 -22.48
C ARG A 128 5.37 -8.00 -23.45
N VAL A 129 5.53 -6.72 -23.13
CA VAL A 129 6.25 -5.76 -23.98
C VAL A 129 7.76 -5.84 -23.78
N THR A 130 8.23 -6.18 -22.58
CA THR A 130 9.66 -6.29 -22.25
C THR A 130 10.23 -7.71 -22.34
N ALA A 131 9.40 -8.73 -22.57
CA ALA A 131 9.86 -10.10 -22.70
C ALA A 131 10.79 -10.24 -23.93
N PRO A 132 12.03 -10.77 -23.77
CA PRO A 132 12.86 -11.13 -24.91
C PRO A 132 12.19 -12.22 -25.74
N PRO A 133 12.39 -12.25 -27.08
CA PRO A 133 11.83 -13.30 -27.92
C PRO A 133 12.28 -14.68 -27.40
N PRO A 134 11.41 -15.71 -27.46
CA PRO A 134 11.76 -17.04 -26.99
C PRO A 134 13.03 -17.52 -27.69
N PRO A 135 13.96 -18.20 -26.98
CA PRO A 135 15.14 -18.76 -27.61
C PRO A 135 14.71 -19.67 -28.74
N VAL A 136 15.18 -19.35 -29.95
CA VAL A 136 14.99 -20.16 -31.15
C VAL A 136 15.44 -21.59 -30.81
N PRO A 137 14.66 -22.65 -31.11
CA PRO A 137 15.08 -24.01 -30.83
C PRO A 137 16.41 -24.27 -31.54
N GLN A 138 17.50 -24.35 -30.77
CA GLN A 138 18.78 -24.82 -31.28
C GLN A 138 18.55 -26.29 -31.67
N PRO A 139 18.80 -26.70 -32.93
CA PRO A 139 18.65 -28.09 -33.32
C PRO A 139 19.53 -28.95 -32.41
N VAL A 140 18.95 -30.02 -31.88
CA VAL A 140 19.63 -30.98 -31.04
C VAL A 140 20.65 -31.75 -31.89
N ASP A 141 21.92 -31.37 -31.81
CA ASP A 141 22.99 -32.14 -32.44
C ASP A 141 23.20 -33.44 -31.66
N LEU A 142 22.59 -34.50 -32.20
CA LEU A 142 22.76 -35.88 -31.76
C LEU A 142 24.16 -36.38 -32.18
N HIS A 143 25.20 -36.06 -31.42
CA HIS A 143 26.49 -36.76 -31.51
C HIS A 143 27.02 -37.17 -30.13
N THR A 144 26.88 -38.48 -29.92
CA THR A 144 27.54 -39.42 -28.99
C THR A 144 28.91 -39.05 -28.40
N GLY A 145 29.07 -39.24 -27.07
CA GLY A 145 30.38 -39.44 -26.41
C GLY A 145 30.40 -39.16 -24.89
N PRO A 146 30.97 -40.03 -24.02
CA PRO A 146 30.89 -39.90 -22.55
C PRO A 146 32.17 -39.31 -21.92
N ALA A 147 32.03 -38.42 -20.92
CA ALA A 147 32.96 -38.12 -19.80
C ALA A 147 32.59 -36.74 -19.22
N ALA A 148 32.07 -36.69 -18.00
CA ALA A 148 32.85 -36.39 -16.79
C ALA A 148 33.22 -34.90 -16.62
N ASN A 149 32.67 -34.33 -15.53
CA ASN A 149 33.12 -33.14 -14.81
C ASN A 149 33.19 -31.81 -15.58
N MET A 150 32.06 -31.10 -15.58
CA MET A 150 32.01 -29.66 -15.87
C MET A 150 32.07 -28.88 -14.53
N PRO A 151 32.93 -27.85 -14.39
CA PRO A 151 32.89 -26.94 -13.25
C PRO A 151 31.61 -26.12 -13.31
N THR A 152 30.88 -26.04 -12.19
CA THR A 152 29.69 -25.20 -12.03
C THR A 152 30.05 -23.70 -12.21
N PRO A 153 29.48 -22.98 -13.19
CA PRO A 153 29.49 -21.52 -13.18
C PRO A 153 28.52 -21.00 -12.08
N PRO A 154 28.71 -19.75 -11.59
CA PRO A 154 28.11 -19.32 -10.34
C PRO A 154 26.59 -19.34 -10.45
N VAL A 155 25.95 -19.81 -9.39
CA VAL A 155 24.53 -19.52 -9.14
C VAL A 155 24.43 -18.00 -9.03
N THR A 156 24.17 -17.32 -10.15
CA THR A 156 23.57 -16.01 -10.13
C THR A 156 22.22 -16.20 -9.49
N VAL A 157 22.14 -15.82 -8.22
CA VAL A 157 20.90 -15.62 -7.49
C VAL A 157 20.17 -14.53 -8.26
N ASN A 158 19.36 -14.90 -9.24
CA ASN A 158 18.37 -13.98 -9.80
C ASN A 158 17.34 -13.84 -8.70
N GLU A 159 17.60 -12.85 -7.86
CA GLU A 159 16.69 -12.19 -6.94
C GLU A 159 15.34 -12.13 -7.63
N SER A 160 14.46 -13.07 -7.25
CA SER A 160 13.11 -13.11 -7.77
C SER A 160 12.51 -11.79 -7.35
N ALA A 161 12.39 -10.86 -8.29
CA ALA A 161 11.91 -9.51 -8.10
C ALA A 161 10.71 -9.58 -7.15
N SER A 162 11.04 -9.34 -5.88
CA SER A 162 10.10 -9.17 -4.81
C SER A 162 9.18 -8.08 -5.29
N THR A 163 7.91 -8.19 -4.94
CA THR A 163 6.93 -7.13 -5.13
C THR A 163 7.24 -5.94 -4.18
N GLU A 164 8.52 -5.60 -4.04
CA GLU A 164 9.09 -4.44 -3.36
C GLU A 164 9.34 -3.29 -4.36
N GLY A 165 9.28 -3.59 -5.66
CA GLY A 165 9.72 -2.70 -6.74
C GLY A 165 8.71 -1.67 -7.28
N LEU A 166 7.64 -1.26 -6.57
CA LEU A 166 6.79 -0.17 -7.08
C LEU A 166 6.18 0.73 -5.99
N MET A 167 7.05 1.30 -5.14
CA MET A 167 6.80 2.63 -4.55
C MET A 167 7.75 3.71 -5.09
N HIS A 168 8.49 3.42 -6.17
CA HIS A 168 9.28 4.41 -6.92
C HIS A 168 8.83 4.46 -8.39
N ALA A 169 7.83 5.30 -8.64
CA ALA A 169 7.53 6.05 -9.87
C ALA A 169 6.08 6.54 -9.73
N SER A 170 5.71 7.80 -9.89
CA SER A 170 6.40 8.99 -10.34
C SER A 170 5.64 10.16 -9.71
N SER A 171 6.37 11.22 -9.35
CA SER A 171 5.81 12.56 -9.26
C SER A 171 5.00 12.83 -10.52
N ASP A 172 3.74 13.27 -10.35
CA ASP A 172 3.09 14.20 -11.25
C ASP A 172 1.87 14.83 -10.56
N ASP A 173 1.77 16.14 -10.76
CA ASP A 173 0.86 17.10 -10.13
C ASP A 173 -0.64 16.76 -10.28
N ASN A 174 -1.24 16.04 -9.34
CA ASN A 174 -2.70 16.12 -9.12
C ASN A 174 -3.23 15.68 -7.75
N ILE A 175 -2.39 15.61 -6.72
CA ILE A 175 -2.80 15.22 -5.34
C ILE A 175 -3.22 16.45 -4.51
N GLN A 176 -3.53 17.60 -5.13
CA GLN A 176 -4.12 18.73 -4.40
C GLN A 176 -5.66 18.64 -4.37
N LYS A 177 -6.29 18.12 -5.44
CA LYS A 177 -7.75 18.21 -5.63
C LYS A 177 -8.55 17.07 -4.97
N ARG A 178 -7.91 15.93 -4.65
CA ARG A 178 -8.60 14.74 -4.13
C ARG A 178 -8.63 14.62 -2.60
N SER A 179 -7.78 15.37 -1.89
CA SER A 179 -7.75 15.39 -0.42
C SER A 179 -8.93 16.17 0.19
N GLY A 180 -9.50 17.15 -0.54
CA GLY A 180 -10.70 17.87 -0.11
C GLY A 180 -11.96 17.02 -0.08
N PHE A 181 -12.10 16.08 -1.03
CA PHE A 181 -13.31 15.25 -1.15
C PHE A 181 -13.51 14.27 0.02
N TRP A 182 -12.40 13.76 0.59
CA TRP A 182 -12.47 12.85 1.74
C TRP A 182 -12.62 13.58 3.08
N SER A 183 -12.13 14.82 3.20
CA SER A 183 -12.24 15.60 4.44
C SER A 183 -13.65 16.17 4.66
N GLU A 184 -14.38 16.50 3.58
CA GLU A 184 -15.67 17.19 3.68
C GLU A 184 -16.84 16.21 3.90
N LYS A 185 -16.74 14.99 3.35
CA LYS A 185 -17.85 14.02 3.39
C LYS A 185 -17.88 13.15 4.66
N LEU A 186 -16.81 13.12 5.44
CA LEU A 186 -16.72 12.40 6.72
C LEU A 186 -16.64 13.33 7.94
N GLY A 187 -16.50 14.64 7.73
CA GLY A 187 -16.32 15.67 8.77
C GLY A 187 -17.59 16.44 9.15
N GLY A 188 -18.78 15.91 8.88
CA GLY A 188 -20.05 16.52 9.26
C GLY A 188 -20.28 16.46 10.77
N GLY A 189 -19.67 17.37 11.53
CA GLY A 189 -19.86 17.46 12.99
C GLY A 189 -19.20 18.66 13.67
N GLY A 190 -18.91 19.73 12.93
CA GLY A 190 -18.15 20.89 13.43
C GLY A 190 -18.97 22.11 13.85
N LYS A 191 -20.22 22.27 13.39
CA LYS A 191 -20.94 23.55 13.56
C LYS A 191 -21.67 23.73 14.89
N GLU A 192 -21.86 22.67 15.69
CA GLU A 192 -22.63 22.77 16.96
C GLU A 192 -21.75 23.05 18.19
N ARG A 193 -20.46 22.69 18.16
CA ARG A 193 -19.57 22.85 19.34
C ARG A 193 -19.08 24.28 19.58
N ASP A 194 -19.11 25.14 18.57
CA ASP A 194 -18.65 26.54 18.68
C ASP A 194 -19.68 27.50 19.29
N LYS A 195 -20.95 27.08 19.46
CA LYS A 195 -21.95 27.89 20.17
C LYS A 195 -21.93 27.65 21.67
N GLN A 196 -21.67 26.42 22.11
CA GLN A 196 -21.72 26.07 23.53
C GLN A 196 -20.49 26.56 24.31
N HIS A 197 -19.33 26.66 23.65
CA HIS A 197 -18.10 27.17 24.27
C HIS A 197 -18.04 28.71 24.37
N ARG A 198 -18.91 29.43 23.66
CA ARG A 198 -19.00 30.90 23.70
C ARG A 198 -20.00 31.42 24.72
N GLN A 199 -20.87 30.54 25.24
CA GLN A 199 -21.88 30.88 26.25
C GLN A 199 -21.36 30.73 27.69
N PHE A 200 -20.22 30.07 27.87
CA PHE A 200 -19.67 29.75 29.19
C PHE A 200 -18.51 30.66 29.65
N VAL A 201 -18.07 31.61 28.80
CA VAL A 201 -16.87 32.43 29.07
C VAL A 201 -17.21 33.83 29.58
N ASP A 202 -18.46 34.30 29.49
CA ASP A 202 -18.83 35.63 30.01
C ASP A 202 -20.00 35.60 31.00
N PRO A 203 -19.73 35.50 32.31
CA PRO A 203 -20.53 36.16 33.33
C PRO A 203 -19.80 37.41 33.85
N GLU A 204 -20.52 38.54 33.85
CA GLU A 204 -20.17 39.85 34.44
C GLU A 204 -19.23 40.78 33.66
N THR A 205 -19.79 41.82 33.03
CA THR A 205 -19.70 43.20 33.57
C THR A 205 -20.56 44.19 32.77
N LYS A 206 -21.52 44.80 33.49
CA LYS A 206 -22.37 45.96 33.19
C LYS A 206 -23.36 45.93 32.02
#